data_AF-A0A954R4M4-F1
#
_entry.id   AF-A0A954R4M4-F1
#
_cell.length_a   1.000
_cell.length_b   1.000
_cell.length_c   1.000
_cell.angle_alpha   90.00
_cell.angle_beta   90.00
_cell.angle_gamma   90.00
#
_symmetry.space_group_name_H-M   'P 1'
#
loop_
_entity.id
_entity.type
_entity.pdbx_description
1 polymer ?
#
loop_
_entity_poly.entity_id
_entity_poly.type
_entity_poly.pdbx_seq_one_letter_code
_entity_poly.pdbx_strand_id
1 'polypeptide(L)' 'LSSIEQVETIELPSMGAEDFAFFAQHKPVCMMRLGIAGPLRGAHALHTAALDIEERALCIGASLLAATAITLCERT' A
#
# COMPACT_ATOMS: atom_id res chain seq x y z
N LEU A 1 19.46 -5.08 2.49
CA LEU A 1 18.22 -4.29 2.43
C LEU A 1 17.66 -4.22 3.84
N SER A 2 17.77 -3.07 4.50
CA SER A 2 17.19 -2.81 5.84
C SER A 2 15.66 -2.66 5.80
N SER A 3 14.98 -3.36 4.89
CA SER A 3 13.61 -3.06 4.45
C SER A 3 12.52 -3.75 5.27
N ILE A 4 12.85 -4.74 6.11
CA ILE A 4 11.86 -5.47 6.92
C ILE A 4 11.31 -4.57 8.03
N GLU A 5 12.11 -3.65 8.56
CA GLU A 5 11.68 -2.72 9.62
C GLU A 5 10.62 -1.70 9.16
N GLN A 6 10.30 -1.64 7.87
CA GLN A 6 9.31 -0.73 7.29
C GLN A 6 8.02 -1.45 6.86
N VAL A 7 7.86 -2.72 7.28
CA VAL A 7 6.67 -3.52 7.02
C VAL A 7 5.98 -3.81 8.34
N GLU A 8 4.71 -3.46 8.44
CA GLU A 8 3.86 -3.74 9.59
C GLU A 8 2.73 -4.69 9.20
N THR A 9 2.50 -5.71 10.02
CA THR A 9 1.35 -6.59 9.86
C THR A 9 0.10 -5.90 10.40
N ILE A 10 -0.93 -5.84 9.57
CA ILE A 10 -2.23 -5.32 9.99
C ILE A 10 -3.00 -6.47 10.65
N GLU A 11 -3.04 -6.46 11.99
CA GLU A 11 -3.67 -7.52 12.79
C GLU A 11 -5.19 -7.63 12.60
N LEU A 12 -5.87 -6.49 12.37
CA LEU A 12 -7.32 -6.42 12.23
C LEU A 12 -7.74 -5.97 10.84
N PRO A 13 -8.78 -6.58 10.25
CA PRO A 13 -9.30 -6.13 8.96
C PRO A 13 -9.81 -4.69 9.05
N SER A 14 -9.71 -3.99 7.92
CA SER A 14 -10.42 -2.72 7.71
C SER A 14 -11.92 -2.97 7.65
N MET A 15 -12.71 -2.08 8.24
CA MET A 15 -14.18 -2.06 8.05
C MET A 15 -14.62 -1.19 6.86
N GLY A 16 -13.67 -0.58 6.14
CA GLY A 16 -13.96 0.16 4.90
C GLY A 16 -14.26 -0.78 3.73
N ALA A 17 -15.16 -0.35 2.85
CA ALA A 17 -15.46 -1.06 1.60
C ALA A 17 -14.41 -0.72 0.53
N GLU A 18 -14.00 -1.72 -0.24
CA GLU A 18 -13.04 -1.60 -1.34
C GLU A 18 -13.48 -2.53 -2.48
N ASP A 19 -13.67 -1.99 -3.68
CA ASP A 19 -14.19 -2.75 -4.81
C ASP A 19 -13.13 -3.69 -5.41
N PHE A 20 -11.85 -3.50 -5.08
CA PHE A 20 -10.77 -4.42 -5.43
C PHE A 20 -11.06 -5.86 -4.95
N ALA A 21 -11.90 -6.04 -3.93
CA ALA A 21 -12.36 -7.34 -3.47
C ALA A 21 -13.05 -8.18 -4.56
N PHE A 22 -13.65 -7.57 -5.59
CA PHE A 22 -14.25 -8.31 -6.71
C PHE A 22 -13.20 -9.06 -7.55
N PHE A 23 -11.95 -8.58 -7.62
CA PHE A 23 -10.87 -9.32 -8.29
C PHE A 23 -10.50 -10.60 -7.53
N ALA A 24 -10.59 -10.58 -6.19
CA ALA A 24 -10.33 -11.73 -5.34
C ALA A 24 -11.27 -12.92 -5.60
N GLN A 25 -12.46 -12.66 -6.15
CA GLN A 25 -13.42 -13.69 -6.53
C GLN A 25 -12.98 -14.50 -7.76
N HIS A 26 -12.04 -13.97 -8.55
CA HIS A 26 -11.64 -14.54 -9.85
C HIS A 26 -10.18 -15.01 -9.89
N LYS A 27 -9.30 -14.38 -9.11
CA LYS A 27 -7.86 -14.66 -9.07
C LYS A 27 -7.32 -14.50 -7.64
N PRO A 28 -6.21 -15.16 -7.29
CA PRO A 28 -5.47 -14.83 -6.07
C PRO A 28 -5.03 -13.36 -6.14
N VAL A 29 -5.34 -12.59 -5.09
CA VAL A 29 -4.96 -11.17 -4.99
C VAL A 29 -4.22 -10.91 -3.69
N CYS A 30 -3.41 -9.85 -3.69
CA CYS A 30 -2.80 -9.27 -2.52
C CYS A 30 -3.02 -7.76 -2.57
N MET A 31 -3.50 -7.19 -1.46
CA MET A 31 -3.63 -5.75 -1.28
C MET A 31 -2.88 -5.36 -0.01
N MET A 32 -2.18 -4.24 -0.06
CA MET A 32 -1.39 -3.71 1.04
C MET A 32 -1.65 -2.23 1.22
N ARG A 33 -1.38 -1.72 2.43
CA ARG A 33 -1.38 -0.28 2.69
C ARG A 33 0.04 0.25 2.57
N LEU A 34 0.17 1.42 1.94
CA LEU A 34 1.42 2.15 1.89
C LEU A 34 1.34 3.34 2.85
N GLY A 35 2.33 3.47 3.73
CA GLY A 35 2.44 4.62 4.62
C GLY A 35 2.64 5.91 3.85
N ILE A 36 1.74 6.88 4.06
CA ILE A 36 1.76 8.20 3.40
C ILE A 36 1.92 9.38 4.38
N ALA A 37 1.99 9.10 5.68
CA ALA A 37 2.20 10.13 6.68
C ALA A 37 3.66 10.62 6.64
N GLY A 38 3.84 11.93 6.81
CA GLY A 38 5.17 12.57 6.84
C GLY A 38 5.35 13.48 8.06
N PRO A 39 6.60 13.80 8.45
CA PRO A 39 6.89 14.60 9.64
C PRO A 39 6.31 16.01 9.59
N LEU A 40 6.09 16.56 8.38
CA LEU A 40 5.53 17.90 8.17
C LEU A 40 4.02 17.92 7.89
N ARG A 41 3.45 16.79 7.45
CA ARG A 41 2.09 16.71 6.90
C ARG A 41 1.10 15.99 7.82
N GLY A 42 1.59 15.33 8.87
CA GLY A 42 0.76 14.60 9.81
C GLY A 42 0.15 13.30 9.24
N ALA A 43 -0.67 12.63 10.05
CA ALA A 43 -1.36 11.40 9.68
C ALA A 43 -2.88 11.64 9.66
N HIS A 44 -3.35 12.37 8.64
CA HIS A 44 -4.77 12.63 8.44
C HIS A 44 -5.48 11.41 7.84
N ALA A 45 -6.71 11.15 8.31
CA ALA A 45 -7.52 10.08 7.76
C ALA A 45 -7.96 10.38 6.32
N LEU A 46 -8.20 9.31 5.55
CA LEU A 46 -8.86 9.41 4.25
C LEU A 46 -10.23 10.10 4.39
N HIS A 47 -10.68 10.77 3.33
CA HIS A 47 -11.95 11.52 3.29
C HIS A 47 -12.03 12.78 4.15
N THR A 48 -10.89 13.34 4.57
CA THR A 48 -10.83 14.65 5.24
C THR A 48 -10.28 15.72 4.31
N ALA A 49 -10.73 16.97 4.48
CA ALA A 49 -10.20 18.12 3.71
C ALA A 49 -8.75 18.47 4.05
N ALA A 50 -8.23 17.91 5.16
CA ALA A 50 -6.86 18.12 5.63
C ALA A 50 -5.89 17.03 5.14
N LEU A 51 -6.36 16.02 4.39
CA LEU A 51 -5.50 14.97 3.87
C LEU A 51 -4.44 15.56 2.94
N ASP A 52 -3.18 15.46 3.34
CA ASP A 52 -1.99 15.78 2.54
C ASP A 52 -0.98 14.64 2.70
N ILE A 53 -0.39 14.19 1.59
CA ILE A 53 0.45 12.99 1.56
C ILE A 53 1.93 13.34 1.48
N GLU A 54 2.78 12.53 2.08
CA GLU A 54 4.21 12.56 1.81
C GLU A 54 4.50 11.99 0.42
N GLU A 55 4.77 12.87 -0.56
CA GLU A 55 4.95 12.49 -1.97
C GLU A 55 6.10 11.52 -2.23
N ARG A 56 7.09 11.40 -1.32
CA ARG A 56 8.10 10.33 -1.41
C ARG A 56 7.47 8.93 -1.44
N ALA A 57 6.26 8.75 -0.89
CA ALA A 57 5.50 7.50 -0.99
C ALA A 57 5.16 7.13 -2.44
N LEU A 58 5.02 8.09 -3.36
CA LEU A 58 4.73 7.81 -4.77
C LEU A 58 5.85 6.98 -5.42
N CYS A 59 7.10 7.37 -5.21
CA CYS A 59 8.27 6.65 -5.71
C CYS A 59 8.37 5.25 -5.10
N ILE A 60 8.07 5.11 -3.81
CA ILE A 60 8.07 3.83 -3.10
C ILE A 60 7.00 2.90 -3.68
N GLY A 61 5.75 3.38 -3.81
CA GLY A 61 4.64 2.61 -4.34
C GLY A 61 4.87 2.15 -5.78
N ALA A 62 5.35 3.04 -6.65
CA ALA A 62 5.69 2.70 -8.04
C ALA A 62 6.79 1.63 -8.11
N SER A 63 7.87 1.80 -7.34
CA SER A 63 8.99 0.85 -7.30
C SER A 63 8.55 -0.52 -6.81
N LEU A 64 7.67 -0.55 -5.80
CA LEU A 64 7.16 -1.79 -5.22
C LEU A 64 6.27 -2.57 -6.20
N LEU A 65 5.36 -1.90 -6.89
CA LEU A 65 4.51 -2.53 -7.90
C LEU A 65 5.36 -3.07 -9.07
N ALA A 66 6.33 -2.28 -9.55
CA ALA A 66 7.22 -2.71 -10.62
C ALA A 66 8.08 -3.91 -10.21
N ALA A 67 8.69 -3.86 -9.02
CA ALA A 67 9.48 -4.97 -8.49
C ALA A 67 8.63 -6.24 -8.31
N THR A 68 7.40 -6.09 -7.81
CA THR A 68 6.46 -7.21 -7.63
C THR A 68 6.11 -7.86 -8.96
N ALA A 69 5.84 -7.06 -10.00
CA ALA A 69 5.55 -7.57 -11.35
C ALA A 69 6.76 -8.31 -11.93
N ILE A 70 7.96 -7.73 -11.84
CA ILE A 70 9.20 -8.36 -12.32
C ILE A 70 9.44 -9.68 -11.60
N THR A 71 9.43 -9.69 -10.27
CA THR A 71 9.65 -10.89 -9.46
C THR A 71 8.59 -11.96 -9.74
N LEU A 72 7.34 -11.59 -10.01
CA LEU A 72 6.30 -12.55 -10.37
C LEU A 72 6.57 -13.18 -11.74
N CYS A 73 6.94 -12.38 -12.74
CA CYS A 73 7.29 -12.87 -14.08
C CYS A 73 8.55 -13.76 -14.08
N GLU A 74 9.52 -13.48 -13.21
CA GLU A 74 10.73 -14.32 -13.07
C GLU A 74 10.46 -15.68 -12.40
N ARG A 75 9.32 -15.81 -11.71
CA ARG A 75 8.90 -17.03 -10.99
C ARG A 75 8.00 -17.95 -11.82
N THR A 76 7.54 -17.49 -12.98
CA THR A 76 6.69 -18.24 -13.92
C THR A 76 7.48 -18.71 -15.11
#